data_AF-A0A1I6PR06-F1
#
_entry.id   AF-A0A1I6PR06-F1
#
_cell.length_a   1.000
_cell.length_b   1.000
_cell.length_c   1.000
_cell.angle_alpha   90.00
_cell.angle_beta   90.00
_cell.angle_gamma   90.00
#
_symmetry.space_group_name_H-M   'P 1'
#
loop_
_entity.id
_entity.type
_entity.pdbx_description
1 polymer ?
#
loop_
_entity_poly.entity_id
_entity_poly.type
_entity_poly.pdbx_seq_one_letter_code
_entity_poly.pdbx_strand_id
1 'polypeptide(L)'
;MFAIVLRPAEIQLGGALIRCSRRITSELADKARDAARARLETLRTCAPSAIAGHLAELHEMQQQVTSVIRQTSNIARELREASAILSKSEAPRGNSPLLHACLQAHAAYASVKAAVPDGDFRELDEAVEQLNDTAAELEKDAQTAKGRAEKLAGLLQEASVIGLSRAPVKQRATVAAYDLPPDLADLCEGQPLAGKAAAAAAWLDDKTASRERQKMARRDRQRQELKSTISEVWA
;
A
#
# COMPACT_ATOMS: atom_id res chain seq x y z
N MET A 1 23.35 2.08 11.65
CA MET A 1 22.25 3.05 11.58
C MET A 1 22.33 3.71 10.21
N PHE A 2 21.60 3.20 9.21
CA PHE A 2 21.67 3.71 7.84
C PHE A 2 20.53 4.72 7.64
N ALA A 3 20.87 6.01 7.64
CA ALA A 3 19.97 7.05 7.18
C ALA A 3 20.15 7.18 5.66
N ILE A 4 19.27 6.54 4.89
CA ILE A 4 19.15 6.84 3.46
C ILE A 4 18.43 8.19 3.38
N VAL A 5 19.19 9.26 3.13
CA VAL A 5 18.61 10.56 2.81
C VAL A 5 18.19 10.53 1.34
N LEU A 6 16.98 10.03 1.08
CA LEU A 6 16.32 10.22 -0.23
C LEU A 6 16.00 11.71 -0.36
N ARG A 7 16.72 12.43 -1.23
CA ARG A 7 16.33 13.80 -1.57
C ARG A 7 15.05 13.72 -2.42
N PRO A 8 13.91 14.29 -1.98
CA PRO A 8 12.71 14.33 -2.79
C PRO A 8 12.96 15.13 -4.07
N ALA A 9 12.22 14.83 -5.14
CA ALA A 9 12.19 15.70 -6.30
C ALA A 9 11.57 17.03 -5.89
N GLU A 10 12.19 18.13 -6.35
CA GLU A 10 11.75 19.47 -6.05
C GLU A 10 11.21 20.09 -7.35
N ILE A 11 9.96 20.54 -7.34
CA ILE A 11 9.37 21.31 -8.44
C ILE A 11 9.32 22.77 -8.00
N GLN A 12 9.83 23.67 -8.84
CA GLN A 12 9.77 25.11 -8.60
C GLN A 12 8.69 25.74 -9.48
N LEU A 13 7.66 26.32 -8.86
CA LEU A 13 6.55 26.98 -9.57
C LEU A 13 6.29 28.35 -8.96
N GLY A 14 6.48 29.42 -9.73
CA GLY A 14 6.13 30.79 -9.31
C GLY A 14 6.76 31.23 -7.97
N GLY A 15 7.93 30.69 -7.61
CA GLY A 15 8.61 30.95 -6.32
C GLY A 15 8.31 29.93 -5.20
N ALA A 16 7.37 29.01 -5.38
CA ALA A 16 7.10 27.92 -4.43
C ALA A 16 7.95 26.68 -4.74
N LEU A 17 8.49 26.05 -3.69
CA LEU A 17 9.22 24.78 -3.76
C LEU A 17 8.32 23.63 -3.30
N ILE A 18 7.98 22.72 -4.21
CA ILE A 18 7.16 21.54 -3.91
C ILE A 18 8.07 20.32 -3.83
N ARG A 19 8.13 19.68 -2.66
CA ARG A 19 8.94 18.48 -2.41
C ARG A 19 8.08 17.22 -2.54
N CYS A 20 8.29 16.46 -3.62
CA CYS A 20 7.66 15.17 -3.85
C CYS A 20 8.68 14.06 -3.65
N SER A 21 8.52 13.24 -2.62
CA SER A 21 9.45 12.13 -2.41
C SER A 21 9.08 10.93 -3.25
N ARG A 22 10.02 10.53 -4.11
CA ARG A 22 9.93 9.32 -4.92
C ARG A 22 10.08 8.12 -3.97
N ARG A 23 9.05 7.28 -3.85
CA ARG A 23 9.04 5.98 -3.13
C ARG A 23 8.61 5.94 -1.65
N ILE A 24 8.25 7.06 -1.03
CA ILE A 24 7.82 7.02 0.39
C ILE A 24 6.60 6.13 0.57
N THR A 25 5.64 6.15 -0.36
CA THR A 25 4.38 5.43 -0.21
C THR A 25 4.60 3.93 -0.30
N SER A 26 5.35 3.45 -1.29
CA SER A 26 5.61 2.01 -1.40
C SER A 26 6.53 1.51 -0.28
N GLU A 27 7.54 2.28 0.15
CA GLU A 27 8.40 1.90 1.28
C GLU A 27 7.62 1.81 2.60
N LEU A 28 6.71 2.76 2.85
CA LEU A 28 5.82 2.71 4.00
C LEU A 28 4.97 1.43 3.98
N ALA A 29 4.36 1.10 2.83
CA ALA A 29 3.56 -0.11 2.68
C ALA A 29 4.38 -1.39 2.89
N ASP A 30 5.65 -1.40 2.47
CA ASP A 30 6.55 -2.54 2.67
C ASP A 30 6.93 -2.73 4.14
N LYS A 31 7.32 -1.63 4.82
CA LYS A 31 7.61 -1.64 6.27
C LYS A 31 6.39 -2.03 7.10
N ALA A 32 5.21 -1.52 6.73
CA ALA A 32 3.95 -1.89 7.39
C ALA A 32 3.66 -3.39 7.23
N ARG A 33 3.87 -3.95 6.03
CA ARG A 33 3.75 -5.39 5.79
C ARG A 33 4.71 -6.20 6.68
N ASP A 34 5.97 -5.80 6.76
CA ASP A 34 6.96 -6.52 7.56
C ASP A 34 6.67 -6.41 9.07
N ALA A 35 6.22 -5.24 9.54
CA ALA A 35 5.72 -5.07 10.90
C ALA A 35 4.48 -5.96 11.18
N ALA A 36 3.55 -6.04 10.23
CA ALA A 36 2.38 -6.90 10.35
C ALA A 36 2.75 -8.39 10.44
N ARG A 37 3.74 -8.84 9.67
CA ARG A 37 4.28 -10.21 9.79
C ARG A 37 4.87 -10.48 11.16
N ALA A 38 5.66 -9.55 11.71
CA ALA A 38 6.19 -9.70 13.06
C ALA A 38 5.06 -9.75 14.11
N ARG A 39 4.03 -8.91 13.94
CA ARG A 39 2.87 -8.86 14.86
C ARG A 39 2.00 -10.11 14.78
N LEU A 40 1.89 -10.75 13.61
CA LEU A 40 1.22 -12.03 13.44
C LEU A 40 1.85 -13.13 14.32
N GLU A 41 3.17 -13.21 14.35
CA GLU A 41 3.86 -14.18 15.22
C GLU A 41 3.64 -13.87 16.70
N THR A 42 3.64 -12.59 17.08
CA THR A 42 3.27 -12.17 18.44
C THR A 42 1.82 -12.53 18.77
N LEU A 43 0.88 -12.35 17.85
CA LEU A 43 -0.53 -12.70 18.03
C LEU A 43 -0.78 -14.19 18.25
N ARG A 44 0.16 -15.07 17.90
CA ARG A 44 0.05 -16.51 18.18
C ARG A 44 0.45 -16.88 19.60
N THR A 45 1.30 -16.08 20.23
CA THR A 45 1.93 -16.42 21.53
C THR A 45 1.55 -15.46 22.66
N CYS A 46 1.04 -14.27 22.34
CA CYS A 46 0.66 -13.27 23.33
C CYS A 46 -0.47 -13.75 24.25
N ALA A 47 -0.60 -13.09 25.40
CA ALA A 47 -1.70 -13.31 26.33
C ALA A 47 -3.06 -12.97 25.67
N PRO A 48 -4.13 -13.75 25.92
CA PRO A 48 -5.43 -13.52 25.29
C PRO A 48 -6.00 -12.11 25.51
N SER A 49 -5.70 -11.47 26.64
CA SER A 49 -6.15 -10.11 26.96
C SER A 49 -5.55 -9.02 26.05
N ALA A 50 -4.38 -9.28 25.46
CA ALA A 50 -3.66 -8.32 24.61
C ALA A 50 -4.04 -8.41 23.12
N ILE A 51 -4.80 -9.43 22.71
CA ILE A 51 -5.17 -9.70 21.31
C ILE A 51 -5.88 -8.51 20.68
N ALA A 52 -6.92 -7.98 21.34
CA ALA A 52 -7.70 -6.87 20.81
C ALA A 52 -6.84 -5.62 20.56
N GLY A 53 -5.89 -5.32 21.45
CA GLY A 53 -4.97 -4.19 21.28
C GLY A 53 -4.04 -4.37 20.08
N HIS A 54 -3.44 -5.56 19.92
CA HIS A 54 -2.59 -5.86 18.78
C HIS A 54 -3.33 -5.81 17.43
N LEU A 55 -4.59 -6.24 17.39
CA LEU A 55 -5.41 -6.11 16.19
C LEU A 55 -5.76 -4.65 15.88
N ALA A 56 -6.12 -3.86 16.89
CA ALA A 56 -6.42 -2.44 16.71
C ALA A 56 -5.24 -1.69 16.07
N GLU A 57 -4.01 -1.91 16.57
CA GLU A 57 -2.80 -1.31 16.00
C GLU A 57 -2.55 -1.74 14.55
N LEU A 58 -2.79 -3.02 14.21
CA LEU A 58 -2.63 -3.51 12.84
C LEU A 58 -3.61 -2.83 11.89
N HIS A 59 -4.87 -2.68 12.30
CA HIS A 59 -5.88 -1.98 11.50
C HIS A 59 -5.58 -0.49 11.38
N GLU A 60 -5.09 0.16 12.43
CA GLU A 60 -4.63 1.55 12.36
C GLU A 60 -3.50 1.70 11.33
N MET A 61 -2.53 0.79 11.34
CA MET A 61 -1.45 0.76 10.35
C MET A 61 -1.97 0.61 8.91
N GLN A 62 -2.96 -0.26 8.68
CA GLN A 62 -3.59 -0.41 7.36
C GLN A 62 -4.32 0.87 6.93
N GLN A 63 -5.04 1.53 7.83
CA GLN A 63 -5.72 2.79 7.55
C GLN A 63 -4.73 3.89 7.18
N GLN A 64 -3.61 3.99 7.92
CA GLN A 64 -2.53 4.93 7.62
C GLN A 64 -1.93 4.67 6.22
N VAL A 65 -1.58 3.42 5.91
CA VAL A 65 -1.05 3.04 4.57
C VAL A 65 -2.05 3.40 3.46
N THR A 66 -3.33 3.05 3.64
CA THR A 66 -4.38 3.34 2.65
C THR A 66 -4.56 4.84 2.45
N SER A 67 -4.51 5.61 3.54
CA SER A 67 -4.63 7.07 3.47
C SER A 67 -3.47 7.69 2.69
N VAL A 68 -2.23 7.24 2.94
CA VAL A 68 -1.04 7.72 2.23
C VAL A 68 -1.09 7.36 0.74
N ILE A 69 -1.51 6.14 0.38
CA ILE A 69 -1.69 5.73 -1.04
C ILE A 69 -2.67 6.65 -1.76
N ARG A 70 -3.80 6.96 -1.12
CA ARG A 70 -4.82 7.86 -1.66
C ARG A 70 -4.28 9.29 -1.80
N GLN A 71 -3.56 9.81 -0.81
CA GLN A 71 -2.93 11.13 -0.87
C GLN A 71 -1.94 11.22 -2.04
N THR A 72 -1.06 10.23 -2.19
CA THR A 72 -0.10 10.17 -3.31
C THR A 72 -0.78 10.13 -4.67
N SER A 73 -1.87 9.36 -4.79
CA SER A 73 -2.66 9.29 -6.02
C SER A 73 -3.34 10.63 -6.34
N ASN A 74 -3.84 11.33 -5.31
CA ASN A 74 -4.44 12.65 -5.46
C ASN A 74 -3.41 13.69 -5.90
N ILE A 75 -2.22 13.69 -5.30
CA ILE A 75 -1.12 14.59 -5.69
C ILE A 75 -0.71 14.32 -7.14
N ALA A 76 -0.53 13.05 -7.52
CA ALA A 76 -0.21 12.69 -8.91
C ALA A 76 -1.26 13.22 -9.90
N ARG A 77 -2.55 13.12 -9.54
CA ARG A 77 -3.65 13.69 -10.33
C ARG A 77 -3.59 15.21 -10.40
N GLU A 78 -3.41 15.89 -9.27
CA GLU A 78 -3.29 17.36 -9.23
C GLU A 78 -2.12 17.88 -10.07
N LEU A 79 -0.99 17.17 -10.09
CA LEU A 79 0.16 17.54 -10.94
C LEU A 79 -0.15 17.40 -12.44
N ARG A 80 -0.95 16.41 -12.85
CA ARG A 80 -1.43 16.29 -14.24
C ARG A 80 -2.40 17.39 -14.60
N GLU A 81 -3.32 17.72 -13.70
CA GLU A 81 -4.24 18.83 -13.89
C GLU A 81 -3.47 20.16 -13.99
N ALA A 82 -2.45 20.38 -13.15
CA ALA A 82 -1.54 21.52 -13.25
C ALA A 82 -0.82 21.58 -14.61
N SER A 83 -0.29 20.45 -15.08
CA SER A 83 0.35 20.35 -16.39
C SER A 83 -0.61 20.66 -17.54
N ALA A 84 -1.86 20.18 -17.47
CA ALA A 84 -2.89 20.46 -18.46
C ALA A 84 -3.31 21.93 -18.47
N ILE A 85 -3.40 22.57 -17.31
CA ILE A 85 -3.65 24.02 -17.20
C ILE A 85 -2.53 24.80 -17.89
N LEU A 86 -1.27 24.50 -17.56
CA LEU A 86 -0.13 25.24 -18.10
C LEU A 86 0.02 25.07 -19.61
N SER A 87 -0.18 23.85 -20.12
CA SER A 87 0.02 23.53 -21.55
C SER A 87 -1.17 23.86 -22.45
N LYS A 88 -2.41 23.70 -21.96
CA LYS A 88 -3.63 23.74 -22.79
C LYS A 88 -4.68 24.75 -22.32
N SER A 89 -4.43 25.49 -21.23
CA SER A 89 -5.42 26.40 -20.64
C SER A 89 -6.70 25.68 -20.17
N GLU A 90 -6.59 24.41 -19.75
CA GLU A 90 -7.75 23.67 -19.27
C GLU A 90 -8.30 24.28 -17.98
N ALA A 91 -9.62 24.29 -17.81
CA ALA A 91 -10.22 24.73 -16.55
C ALA A 91 -9.93 23.72 -15.43
N PRO A 92 -9.56 24.18 -14.23
CA PRO A 92 -9.27 23.29 -13.11
C PRO A 92 -10.55 22.55 -12.69
N ARG A 93 -10.43 21.26 -12.39
CA ARG A 93 -11.56 20.43 -11.95
C ARG A 93 -11.79 20.48 -10.43
N GLY A 94 -11.02 21.30 -9.71
CA GLY A 94 -11.08 21.39 -8.27
C GLY A 94 -10.49 22.70 -7.73
N ASN A 95 -10.64 22.89 -6.42
CA ASN A 95 -10.13 24.06 -5.71
C ASN A 95 -8.83 23.70 -4.98
N SER A 96 -7.72 23.70 -5.72
CA SER A 96 -6.37 23.47 -5.17
C SER A 96 -5.52 24.72 -5.39
N PRO A 97 -4.77 25.19 -4.36
CA PRO A 97 -3.88 26.34 -4.49
C PRO A 97 -2.88 26.19 -5.64
N LEU A 98 -2.40 24.97 -5.90
CA LEU A 98 -1.51 24.66 -7.02
C LEU A 98 -2.19 24.94 -8.36
N LEU A 99 -3.43 24.47 -8.55
CA LEU A 99 -4.17 24.65 -9.80
C LEU A 99 -4.47 26.13 -10.06
N HIS A 100 -4.81 26.88 -9.01
CA HIS A 100 -5.03 28.32 -9.13
C HIS A 100 -3.74 29.07 -9.51
N ALA A 101 -2.60 28.71 -8.89
CA ALA A 101 -1.31 29.27 -9.26
C ALA A 101 -0.95 28.96 -10.72
N CYS A 102 -1.23 27.74 -11.19
CA CYS A 102 -0.99 27.35 -12.59
C CYS A 102 -1.86 28.16 -13.56
N LEU A 103 -3.13 28.42 -13.23
CA LEU A 103 -3.99 29.28 -14.05
C LEU A 103 -3.45 30.70 -14.17
N GLN A 104 -3.05 31.29 -13.04
CA GLN A 104 -2.47 32.63 -13.01
C GLN A 104 -1.16 32.69 -13.81
N ALA A 105 -0.29 31.69 -13.63
CA ALA A 105 0.96 31.58 -14.37
C ALA A 105 0.71 31.45 -15.88
N HIS A 106 -0.24 30.61 -16.30
CA HIS A 106 -0.61 30.46 -17.69
C HIS A 106 -1.15 31.78 -18.29
N ALA A 107 -2.02 32.49 -17.57
CA ALA A 107 -2.58 33.77 -18.03
C ALA A 107 -1.50 34.87 -18.15
N ALA A 108 -0.61 34.97 -17.16
CA ALA A 108 0.53 35.88 -17.20
C ALA A 108 1.44 35.57 -18.39
N TYR A 109 1.76 34.29 -18.58
CA TYR A 109 2.62 33.83 -19.66
C TYR A 109 2.00 34.08 -21.04
N ALA A 110 0.71 33.80 -21.23
CA ALA A 110 0.00 34.09 -22.47
C ALA A 110 0.05 35.60 -22.82
N SER A 111 -0.03 36.46 -21.80
CA SER A 111 0.07 37.91 -21.97
C SER A 111 1.48 38.34 -22.39
N VAL A 112 2.52 37.78 -21.78
CA VAL A 112 3.92 38.05 -22.14
C VAL A 112 4.23 37.56 -23.56
N LYS A 113 3.77 36.36 -23.93
CA LYS A 113 3.94 35.81 -25.27
C LYS A 113 3.27 36.64 -26.36
N ALA A 114 2.11 37.24 -26.06
CA ALA A 114 1.47 38.18 -26.97
C ALA A 114 2.26 39.49 -27.15
N ALA A 115 2.95 39.95 -26.11
CA ALA A 115 3.77 41.17 -26.15
C ALA A 115 5.17 40.94 -26.77
N VAL A 116 5.74 39.74 -26.60
CA VAL A 116 7.08 39.37 -27.06
C VAL A 116 7.02 38.02 -27.80
N PRO A 117 6.55 37.99 -29.06
CA PRO A 117 6.32 36.74 -29.78
C PRO A 117 7.59 35.93 -30.07
N ASP A 118 8.74 36.60 -30.18
CA ASP A 118 10.05 35.98 -30.42
C ASP A 118 10.80 35.63 -29.12
N GLY A 119 10.15 35.74 -27.96
CA GLY A 119 10.75 35.42 -26.66
C GLY A 119 11.08 33.93 -26.52
N ASP A 120 12.17 33.61 -25.79
CA ASP A 120 12.43 32.25 -25.35
C ASP A 120 11.57 31.93 -24.12
N PHE A 121 10.90 30.80 -24.19
CA PHE A 121 9.70 30.49 -23.44
C PHE A 121 9.73 29.05 -22.89
N ARG A 122 10.91 28.42 -22.98
CA ARG A 122 11.18 27.03 -22.59
C ARG A 122 10.91 26.70 -21.14
N GLU A 123 11.00 27.66 -20.23
CA GLU A 123 10.76 27.44 -18.80
C GLU A 123 9.37 26.85 -18.52
N LEU A 124 8.36 27.22 -19.31
CA LEU A 124 7.02 26.67 -19.17
C LEU A 124 6.95 25.21 -19.64
N ASP A 125 7.59 24.91 -20.78
CA ASP A 125 7.65 23.56 -21.33
C ASP A 125 8.41 22.63 -20.38
N GLU A 126 9.52 23.10 -19.81
CA GLU A 126 10.29 22.39 -18.78
C GLU A 126 9.47 22.16 -17.51
N ALA A 127 8.69 23.15 -17.05
CA ALA A 127 7.81 22.98 -15.90
C ALA A 127 6.70 21.96 -16.17
N VAL A 128 6.12 21.97 -17.38
CA VAL A 128 5.10 21.01 -17.83
C VAL A 128 5.67 19.58 -17.86
N GLU A 129 6.89 19.42 -18.38
CA GLU A 129 7.61 18.13 -18.40
C GLU A 129 7.87 17.63 -16.98
N GLN A 130 8.44 18.47 -16.11
CA GLN A 130 8.71 18.12 -14.71
C GLN A 130 7.46 17.71 -13.92
N LEU A 131 6.33 18.40 -14.15
CA LEU A 131 5.04 18.05 -13.56
C LEU A 131 4.56 16.67 -14.01
N ASN A 132 4.65 16.38 -15.31
CA ASN A 132 4.24 15.09 -15.87
C ASN A 132 5.13 13.94 -15.38
N ASP A 133 6.44 14.14 -15.39
CA ASP A 133 7.41 13.15 -14.90
C ASP A 133 7.17 12.82 -13.43
N THR A 134 7.01 13.85 -12.61
CA THR A 134 6.75 13.67 -11.18
C THR A 134 5.40 12.99 -10.94
N ALA A 135 4.36 13.37 -11.70
CA ALA A 135 3.06 12.71 -11.63
C ALA A 135 3.13 11.22 -12.03
N ALA A 136 3.89 10.88 -13.06
CA ALA A 136 4.09 9.50 -13.51
C ALA A 136 4.82 8.66 -12.45
N GLU A 137 5.85 9.23 -11.82
CA GLU A 137 6.59 8.56 -10.74
C GLU A 137 5.73 8.32 -9.50
N LEU A 138 4.93 9.31 -9.09
CA LEU A 138 4.02 9.18 -7.95
C LEU A 138 2.92 8.15 -8.21
N GLU A 139 2.38 8.09 -9.43
CA GLU A 139 1.40 7.07 -9.79
C GLU A 139 2.02 5.67 -9.78
N LYS A 140 3.24 5.52 -10.32
CA LYS A 140 3.98 4.26 -10.26
C LYS A 140 4.23 3.83 -8.82
N ASP A 141 4.57 4.77 -7.94
CA ASP A 141 4.77 4.49 -6.52
C ASP A 141 3.47 4.07 -5.83
N ALA A 142 2.37 4.80 -6.07
CA ALA A 142 1.05 4.49 -5.54
C ALA A 142 0.55 3.11 -6.00
N GLN A 143 0.76 2.76 -7.27
CA GLN A 143 0.41 1.45 -7.80
C GLN A 143 1.23 0.33 -7.17
N THR A 144 2.53 0.55 -6.98
CA THR A 144 3.42 -0.39 -6.28
C THR A 144 2.98 -0.55 -4.82
N ALA A 145 2.65 0.56 -4.15
CA ALA A 145 2.16 0.58 -2.78
C ALA A 145 0.81 -0.14 -2.64
N LYS A 146 -0.10 0.01 -3.60
CA LYS A 146 -1.39 -0.69 -3.65
C LYS A 146 -1.20 -2.21 -3.66
N GLY A 147 -0.34 -2.73 -4.55
CA GLY A 147 -0.03 -4.16 -4.58
C GLY A 147 0.64 -4.67 -3.30
N ARG A 148 1.35 -3.81 -2.56
CA ARG A 148 1.89 -4.14 -1.22
C ARG A 148 0.80 -4.09 -0.14
N ALA A 149 -0.11 -3.12 -0.21
CA ALA A 149 -1.23 -2.96 0.71
C ALA A 149 -2.24 -4.12 0.60
N GLU A 150 -2.45 -4.67 -0.59
CA GLU A 150 -3.25 -5.90 -0.78
C GLU A 150 -2.65 -7.09 -0.02
N LYS A 151 -1.32 -7.24 -0.07
CA LYS A 151 -0.62 -8.28 0.71
C LYS A 151 -0.72 -8.01 2.22
N LEU A 152 -0.64 -6.74 2.63
CA LEU A 152 -0.88 -6.35 4.03
C LEU A 152 -2.30 -6.71 4.48
N ALA A 153 -3.33 -6.42 3.67
CA ALA A 153 -4.72 -6.77 3.97
C ALA A 153 -4.89 -8.28 4.19
N GLY A 154 -4.26 -9.12 3.35
CA GLY A 154 -4.27 -10.57 3.56
C GLY A 154 -3.61 -11.01 4.87
N LEU A 155 -2.55 -10.32 5.32
CA LEU A 155 -1.94 -10.58 6.63
C LEU A 155 -2.87 -10.17 7.78
N LEU A 156 -3.60 -9.06 7.63
CA LEU A 156 -4.56 -8.61 8.63
C LEU A 156 -5.75 -9.56 8.74
N GLN A 157 -6.25 -10.07 7.62
CA GLN A 157 -7.29 -11.11 7.63
C GLN A 157 -6.81 -12.35 8.39
N GLU A 158 -5.57 -12.83 8.16
CA GLU A 158 -4.99 -13.93 8.95
C GLU A 158 -4.87 -13.55 10.43
N ALA A 159 -4.53 -12.29 10.75
CA ALA A 159 -4.46 -11.79 12.12
C ALA A 159 -5.84 -11.81 12.80
N SER A 160 -6.89 -11.38 12.10
CA SER A 160 -8.28 -11.44 12.57
C SER A 160 -8.71 -12.86 12.91
N VAL A 161 -8.36 -13.85 12.07
CA VAL A 161 -8.66 -15.27 12.36
C VAL A 161 -7.94 -15.75 13.62
N ILE A 162 -6.63 -15.47 13.74
CA ILE A 162 -5.85 -15.82 14.94
C ILE A 162 -6.45 -15.16 16.17
N GLY A 163 -6.78 -13.88 16.07
CA GLY A 163 -7.41 -13.15 17.17
C GLY A 163 -8.76 -13.75 17.54
N LEU A 164 -9.63 -14.05 16.58
CA LEU A 164 -10.97 -14.56 16.83
C LEU A 164 -10.95 -15.94 17.49
N SER A 165 -10.04 -16.80 17.07
CA SER A 165 -9.86 -18.15 17.66
C SER A 165 -9.35 -18.11 19.11
N ARG A 166 -8.49 -17.15 19.44
CA ARG A 166 -7.82 -17.06 20.75
C ARG A 166 -8.45 -16.06 21.72
N ALA A 167 -9.29 -15.14 21.24
CA ALA A 167 -9.83 -14.04 22.04
C ALA A 167 -10.73 -14.55 23.18
N PRO A 168 -10.62 -13.94 24.37
CA PRO A 168 -11.52 -14.23 25.48
C PRO A 168 -12.94 -13.80 25.12
N VAL A 169 -13.95 -14.49 25.67
CA VAL A 169 -15.37 -14.28 25.33
C VAL A 169 -15.79 -12.81 25.35
N LYS A 170 -15.31 -12.05 26.35
CA LYS A 170 -15.59 -10.61 26.51
C LYS A 170 -15.07 -9.73 25.37
N GLN A 171 -14.02 -10.14 24.66
CA GLN A 171 -13.41 -9.39 23.55
C GLN A 171 -13.79 -9.93 22.16
N ARG A 172 -14.46 -11.10 22.08
CA ARG A 172 -14.79 -11.74 20.79
C ARG A 172 -15.64 -10.87 19.89
N ALA A 173 -16.56 -10.08 20.44
CA ALA A 173 -17.38 -9.16 19.64
C ALA A 173 -16.52 -8.09 18.97
N THR A 174 -15.57 -7.50 19.70
CA THR A 174 -14.62 -6.52 19.18
C THR A 174 -13.75 -7.12 18.08
N VAL A 175 -13.25 -8.34 18.30
CA VAL A 175 -12.38 -9.01 17.32
C VAL A 175 -13.16 -9.47 16.08
N ALA A 176 -14.41 -9.90 16.25
CA ALA A 176 -15.28 -10.32 15.14
C ALA A 176 -15.75 -9.16 14.25
N ALA A 177 -15.49 -7.90 14.65
CA ALA A 177 -15.79 -6.73 13.83
C ALA A 177 -14.74 -6.49 12.73
N TYR A 178 -13.57 -7.15 12.81
CA TYR A 178 -12.53 -7.04 11.82
C TYR A 178 -12.74 -8.00 10.65
N ASP A 179 -12.23 -7.61 9.47
CA ASP A 179 -12.40 -8.37 8.25
C ASP A 179 -11.77 -9.77 8.37
N LEU A 180 -12.56 -10.77 7.97
CA LEU A 180 -12.14 -12.17 7.85
C LEU A 180 -11.78 -12.49 6.39
N PRO A 181 -10.99 -13.54 6.14
CA PRO A 181 -10.85 -14.11 4.81
C PRO A 181 -12.24 -14.43 4.20
N PRO A 182 -12.47 -14.19 2.89
CA PRO A 182 -13.80 -14.36 2.29
C PRO A 182 -14.41 -15.75 2.50
N ASP A 183 -13.59 -16.79 2.36
CA ASP A 183 -13.97 -18.19 2.58
C ASP A 183 -14.42 -18.47 4.01
N LEU A 184 -13.81 -17.80 5.00
CA LEU A 184 -14.23 -17.91 6.40
C LEU A 184 -15.43 -16.99 6.72
N ALA A 185 -15.50 -15.82 6.07
CA ALA A 185 -16.59 -14.87 6.27
C ALA A 185 -17.95 -15.50 5.92
N ASP A 186 -18.03 -16.20 4.79
CA ASP A 186 -19.23 -16.90 4.34
C ASP A 186 -19.64 -18.00 5.35
N LEU A 187 -18.68 -18.76 5.87
CA LEU A 187 -18.93 -19.80 6.88
C LEU A 187 -19.40 -19.21 8.23
N CYS A 188 -18.99 -17.98 8.53
CA CYS A 188 -19.33 -17.29 9.77
C CYS A 188 -20.65 -16.51 9.69
N GLU A 189 -21.28 -16.42 8.52
CA GLU A 189 -22.54 -15.70 8.34
C GLU A 189 -23.66 -16.34 9.18
N GLY A 190 -24.44 -15.52 9.88
CA GLY A 190 -25.53 -15.98 10.76
C GLY A 190 -25.08 -16.75 12.02
N GLN A 191 -23.79 -17.05 12.19
CA GLN A 191 -23.32 -17.82 13.34
C GLN A 191 -23.17 -16.97 14.63
N PRO A 192 -23.43 -17.57 15.81
CA PRO A 192 -23.10 -16.93 17.09
C PRO A 192 -21.58 -16.79 17.23
N LEU A 193 -21.13 -15.84 18.07
CA LEU A 193 -19.69 -15.56 18.27
C LEU A 193 -18.87 -16.79 18.68
N ALA A 194 -19.46 -17.73 19.41
CA ALA A 194 -18.81 -19.00 19.75
C ALA A 194 -18.58 -19.88 18.51
N GLY A 195 -19.56 -19.95 17.60
CA GLY A 195 -19.44 -20.67 16.32
C GLY A 195 -18.40 -20.03 15.42
N LYS A 196 -18.37 -18.70 15.31
CA LYS A 196 -17.34 -17.96 14.55
C LYS A 196 -15.93 -18.24 15.07
N ALA A 197 -15.75 -18.27 16.40
CA ALA A 197 -14.46 -18.59 17.01
C ALA A 197 -14.02 -20.05 16.74
N ALA A 198 -14.97 -21.00 16.76
CA ALA A 198 -14.69 -22.39 16.42
C ALA A 198 -14.34 -22.56 14.93
N ALA A 199 -15.06 -21.89 14.03
CA ALA A 199 -14.77 -21.89 12.60
C ALA A 199 -13.38 -21.29 12.32
N ALA A 200 -13.02 -20.19 12.99
CA ALA A 200 -11.70 -19.59 12.91
C ALA A 200 -10.59 -20.55 13.36
N ALA A 201 -10.79 -21.29 14.46
CA ALA A 201 -9.84 -22.29 14.92
C ALA A 201 -9.68 -23.44 13.89
N ALA A 202 -10.79 -24.00 13.41
CA ALA A 202 -10.76 -25.06 12.41
C ALA A 202 -10.07 -24.63 11.10
N TRP A 203 -10.29 -23.39 10.67
CA TRP A 203 -9.63 -22.83 9.49
C TRP A 203 -8.11 -22.72 9.68
N LEU A 204 -7.64 -22.31 10.86
CA LEU A 204 -6.20 -22.26 11.17
C LEU A 204 -5.57 -23.65 11.19
N ASP A 205 -6.28 -24.64 11.73
CA ASP A 205 -5.82 -26.03 11.76
C ASP A 205 -5.69 -26.60 10.34
N ASP A 206 -6.69 -26.41 9.48
CA ASP A 206 -6.61 -26.86 8.09
C ASP A 206 -5.49 -26.14 7.31
N LYS A 207 -5.35 -24.83 7.50
CA LYS A 207 -4.26 -24.06 6.87
C LYS A 207 -2.88 -24.55 7.31
N THR A 208 -2.73 -24.90 8.58
CA THR A 208 -1.48 -25.46 9.13
C THR A 208 -1.21 -26.84 8.52
N ALA A 209 -2.22 -27.72 8.52
CA ALA A 209 -2.11 -29.05 7.91
C ALA A 209 -1.81 -28.99 6.40
N SER A 210 -2.36 -28.00 5.68
CA SER A 210 -2.09 -27.76 4.27
C SER A 210 -0.65 -27.31 4.03
N ARG A 211 -0.13 -26.38 4.85
CA ARG A 211 1.28 -25.95 4.80
C ARG A 211 2.24 -27.11 5.07
N GLU A 212 1.93 -27.98 6.02
CA GLU A 212 2.73 -29.18 6.32
C GLU A 212 2.72 -30.18 5.17
N ARG A 213 1.55 -30.46 4.57
CA ARG A 213 1.42 -31.29 3.37
C ARG A 213 2.28 -30.77 2.22
N GLN A 214 2.25 -29.46 1.94
CA GLN A 214 3.09 -28.84 0.91
C GLN A 214 4.59 -28.96 1.21
N LYS A 215 4.98 -28.77 2.48
CA LYS A 215 6.39 -28.90 2.91
C LYS A 215 6.90 -30.33 2.73
N MET A 216 6.08 -31.33 3.05
CA MET A 216 6.41 -32.74 2.84
C MET A 216 6.54 -33.06 1.35
N ALA A 217 5.56 -32.66 0.52
CA ALA A 217 5.61 -32.86 -0.92
C ALA A 217 6.85 -32.22 -1.57
N ARG A 218 7.24 -31.01 -1.14
CA ARG A 218 8.47 -30.35 -1.61
C ARG A 218 9.73 -31.15 -1.24
N ARG A 219 9.81 -31.66 0.00
CA ARG A 219 10.94 -32.48 0.46
C ARG A 219 11.03 -33.79 -0.32
N ASP A 220 9.90 -34.41 -0.63
CA ASP A 220 9.87 -35.66 -1.40
C ASP A 220 10.29 -35.44 -2.85
N ARG A 221 9.87 -34.33 -3.47
CA ARG A 221 10.35 -33.92 -4.80
C ARG A 221 11.86 -33.71 -4.82
N GLN A 222 12.40 -32.97 -3.85
CA GLN A 222 13.84 -32.75 -3.72
C GLN A 222 14.61 -34.06 -3.50
N ARG A 223 14.05 -34.99 -2.72
CA ARG A 223 14.64 -36.33 -2.54
C ARG A 223 14.63 -37.14 -3.83
N GLN A 224 13.57 -37.07 -4.62
CA GLN A 224 13.50 -37.73 -5.92
C GLN A 224 14.50 -37.14 -6.92
N GLU A 225 14.61 -35.81 -7.00
CA GLU A 225 15.61 -35.12 -7.82
C GLU A 225 17.04 -35.50 -7.40
N LEU A 226 17.35 -35.52 -6.10
CA LEU A 226 18.68 -35.96 -5.64
C LEU A 226 18.95 -37.43 -5.98
N LYS A 227 17.95 -38.30 -5.86
CA LYS A 227 18.08 -39.72 -6.23
C LYS A 227 18.32 -39.90 -7.72
N SER A 228 17.62 -39.15 -8.59
CA SER A 228 17.85 -39.21 -10.03
C SER A 228 19.25 -38.70 -10.38
N THR A 229 19.70 -37.58 -9.82
CA THR A 229 21.03 -37.04 -10.06
C THR A 229 22.14 -37.99 -9.60
N ILE A 230 21.99 -38.64 -8.43
CA ILE A 230 22.95 -39.65 -7.97
C ILE A 230 22.95 -40.85 -8.93
N SER A 231 21.77 -41.30 -9.37
CA SER A 231 21.68 -42.41 -10.33
C SER A 231 22.32 -42.08 -11.68
N GLU A 232 22.27 -40.83 -12.14
CA GLU A 232 22.90 -40.38 -13.39
C GLU A 232 24.43 -40.24 -13.27
N VAL A 233 24.93 -39.84 -12.10
CA VAL A 233 26.39 -39.69 -11.86
C VAL A 233 27.10 -41.03 -11.67
N TRP A 234 26.36 -42.05 -11.21
CA TRP A 234 26.89 -43.39 -10.91
C TRP A 234 26.53 -44.45 -11.97
N ALA A 235 25.85 -44.06 -13.05
CA ALA A 235 25.62 -44.87 -14.25
C ALA A 235 26.70 -44.60 -15.30
#